data_AF-A0A401SS17-F1
#
_entry.id   AF-A0A401SS17-F1
#
_cell.length_a   1.000
_cell.length_b   1.000
_cell.length_c   1.000
_cell.angle_alpha   90.00
_cell.angle_beta   90.00
_cell.angle_gamma   90.00
#
_symmetry.space_group_name_H-M   'P 1'
#
loop_
_entity.id
_entity.type
_entity.pdbx_description
1 polymer ?
#
loop_
_entity_poly.entity_id
_entity_poly.type
_entity_poly.pdbx_seq_one_letter_code
_entity_poly.pdbx_strand_id
1 'polypeptide(L)'
;MRNTQENMNPEDEVDEFLGRAIDARSIDRLRSEHVRKFLLTFRKPELEKKYSKEVDDRFGAYVACSCLVFVFICCIQITIVPHSMLMLGFYLSCLLVLASVLFVSTIYCCVKLFPHPLQRLSRKIVQSKLNSTIVGVFTISLVFLSAFVNMFVCNIQDLHSCVAKEYNTTPNNVNACHVANSFANHSLDLETGLCGGLQPSCNFPEYFTYCVLLSLLACAVFLQISSIGKLVLMLIIELVYIVMMELPGVTLFDNADLLVTANSLSPINGTWTCSLKFSKVALKIMTPIVITVFVLALYLHAQQVESTARLDFLWKLQATEEKEEMEELQAYNRRLLHNILPKDVAAHFLARERRNDELYYQSCECVAVMFASISNFSEFYVELEANNEGVECLRLLNEIIADFDEVTTDMYQVLSAENYHLEYRGLVKVKGKGEMCTYFLNEGPDIS
;
A
#
# COMPACT_ATOMS: atom_id res chain seq x y z
N MET A 1 47.30 0.93 -2.98
CA MET A 1 45.87 0.68 -2.72
C MET A 1 45.61 -0.78 -3.08
N ARG A 2 45.35 -1.60 -2.07
CA ARG A 2 45.32 -3.07 -2.15
C ARG A 2 43.86 -3.48 -2.36
N ASN A 3 43.56 -4.14 -3.48
CA ASN A 3 42.27 -4.81 -3.72
C ASN A 3 42.17 -6.00 -2.78
N THR A 4 41.23 -5.95 -1.84
CA THR A 4 40.81 -7.10 -1.04
C THR A 4 39.70 -7.79 -1.82
N GLN A 5 40.07 -8.70 -2.70
CA GLN A 5 39.13 -9.67 -3.27
C GLN A 5 39.14 -10.83 -2.28
N GLU A 6 38.19 -10.83 -1.35
CA GLU A 6 37.97 -11.95 -0.44
C GLU A 6 37.71 -13.20 -1.28
N ASN A 7 38.62 -14.15 -1.17
CA ASN A 7 38.53 -15.45 -1.81
C ASN A 7 37.52 -16.27 -1.01
N MET A 8 36.23 -16.06 -1.26
CA MET A 8 35.16 -16.87 -0.65
C MET A 8 35.42 -18.34 -0.95
N ASN A 9 35.27 -19.19 0.06
CA ASN A 9 35.47 -20.62 -0.08
C ASN A 9 34.42 -21.15 -1.08
N PRO A 10 34.77 -22.00 -2.08
CA PRO A 10 33.80 -22.48 -3.07
C PRO A 10 32.60 -23.21 -2.45
N GLU A 11 32.73 -23.74 -1.24
CA GLU A 11 31.61 -24.31 -0.47
C GLU A 11 30.62 -23.23 -0.01
N ASP A 12 31.10 -22.07 0.44
CA ASP A 12 30.26 -20.94 0.87
C ASP A 12 29.48 -20.34 -0.33
N GLU A 13 30.08 -20.30 -1.52
CA GLU A 13 29.41 -19.83 -2.74
C GLU A 13 28.30 -20.80 -3.18
N VAL A 14 28.52 -22.11 -3.02
CA VAL A 14 27.52 -23.15 -3.31
C VAL A 14 26.39 -23.10 -2.29
N ASP A 15 26.68 -22.95 -1.00
CA ASP A 15 25.67 -22.85 0.05
C ASP A 15 24.85 -21.56 -0.09
N GLU A 16 25.48 -20.44 -0.47
CA GLU A 16 24.77 -19.20 -0.79
C GLU A 16 23.88 -19.37 -2.02
N PHE A 17 24.37 -20.05 -3.06
CA PHE A 17 23.58 -20.32 -4.27
C PHE A 17 22.40 -21.27 -3.98
N LEU A 18 22.61 -22.31 -3.17
CA LEU A 18 21.58 -23.25 -2.73
C LEU A 18 20.54 -22.54 -1.84
N GLY A 19 20.96 -21.70 -0.89
CA GLY A 19 20.08 -20.89 -0.07
C GLY A 19 19.19 -19.98 -0.93
N ARG A 20 19.78 -19.24 -1.88
CA ARG A 20 19.03 -18.40 -2.81
C ARG A 20 18.06 -19.19 -3.70
N ALA A 21 18.46 -20.37 -4.16
CA ALA A 21 17.60 -21.23 -4.98
C ALA A 21 16.44 -21.83 -4.16
N ILE A 22 16.69 -22.20 -2.91
CA ILE A 22 15.66 -22.68 -1.97
C ILE A 22 14.68 -21.57 -1.66
N ASP A 23 15.16 -20.35 -1.38
CA ASP A 23 14.31 -19.19 -1.12
C ASP A 23 13.48 -18.78 -2.34
N ALA A 24 14.07 -18.72 -3.53
CA ALA A 24 13.32 -18.46 -4.75
C ALA A 24 12.21 -19.50 -4.97
N ARG A 25 12.52 -20.78 -4.72
CA ARG A 25 11.56 -21.88 -4.87
C ARG A 25 10.53 -21.91 -3.76
N SER A 26 10.87 -21.48 -2.54
CA SER A 26 9.95 -21.38 -1.41
C SER A 26 8.95 -20.23 -1.64
N ILE A 27 9.39 -19.10 -2.22
CA ILE A 27 8.54 -17.96 -2.59
C ILE A 27 7.52 -18.34 -3.67
N ASP A 28 7.97 -18.98 -4.75
CA ASP A 28 7.07 -19.42 -5.82
C ASP A 28 6.08 -20.49 -5.32
N ARG A 29 6.55 -21.37 -4.44
CA ARG A 29 5.70 -22.36 -3.76
C ARG A 29 4.67 -21.69 -2.86
N LEU A 30 5.08 -20.77 -1.97
CA LEU A 30 4.21 -19.96 -1.10
C LEU A 30 3.12 -19.24 -1.91
N ARG A 31 3.51 -18.58 -3.00
CA ARG A 31 2.60 -17.91 -3.93
C ARG A 31 1.58 -18.88 -4.52
N SER A 32 2.04 -20.01 -5.05
CA SER A 32 1.16 -20.98 -5.73
C SER A 32 0.23 -21.74 -4.77
N GLU A 33 0.65 -21.95 -3.53
CA GLU A 33 -0.15 -22.61 -2.49
C GLU A 33 -1.25 -21.69 -1.94
N HIS A 34 -0.94 -20.41 -1.74
CA HIS A 34 -1.82 -19.47 -1.03
C HIS A 34 -2.65 -18.55 -1.94
N VAL A 35 -2.21 -18.31 -3.19
CA VAL A 35 -2.82 -17.33 -4.11
C VAL A 35 -3.28 -18.01 -5.42
N ARG A 36 -4.48 -17.68 -5.90
CA ARG A 36 -4.97 -18.16 -7.20
C ARG A 36 -4.22 -17.47 -8.35
N LYS A 37 -3.76 -18.23 -9.35
CA LYS A 37 -2.93 -17.72 -10.46
C LYS A 37 -3.52 -16.52 -11.23
N PHE A 38 -4.81 -16.55 -11.55
CA PHE A 38 -5.46 -15.53 -12.38
C PHE A 38 -6.23 -14.48 -11.56
N LEU A 39 -7.03 -14.94 -10.59
CA LEU A 39 -7.83 -14.04 -9.76
C LEU A 39 -7.03 -13.31 -8.68
N LEU A 40 -5.80 -13.75 -8.40
CA LEU A 40 -4.93 -13.24 -7.33
C LEU A 40 -5.58 -13.17 -5.93
N THR A 41 -6.72 -13.82 -5.75
CA THR A 41 -7.40 -13.96 -4.45
C THR A 41 -6.73 -15.03 -3.61
N PHE A 42 -6.73 -14.84 -2.29
CA PHE A 42 -6.28 -15.87 -1.38
C PHE A 42 -7.19 -17.09 -1.46
N ARG A 43 -6.60 -18.27 -1.41
CA ARG A 43 -7.34 -19.54 -1.48
C ARG A 43 -8.16 -19.77 -0.21
N LYS A 44 -7.67 -19.30 0.93
CA LYS A 44 -8.35 -19.32 2.24
C LYS A 44 -9.15 -18.02 2.44
N PRO A 45 -10.48 -18.08 2.71
CA PRO A 45 -11.32 -16.89 2.84
C PRO A 45 -10.99 -16.06 4.09
N GLU A 46 -10.45 -16.69 5.14
CA GLU A 46 -10.03 -15.99 6.36
C GLU A 46 -8.86 -15.03 6.10
N LEU A 47 -7.90 -15.44 5.26
CA LEU A 47 -6.78 -14.57 4.85
C LEU A 47 -7.27 -13.40 4.00
N GLU A 48 -8.22 -13.64 3.10
CA GLU A 48 -8.84 -12.56 2.30
C GLU A 48 -9.58 -11.55 3.20
N LYS A 49 -10.29 -12.03 4.21
CA LYS A 49 -10.96 -11.17 5.20
C LYS A 49 -9.95 -10.36 6.01
N LYS A 50 -8.84 -10.95 6.43
CA LYS A 50 -7.75 -10.26 7.14
C LYS A 50 -7.09 -9.19 6.24
N TYR A 51 -6.76 -9.53 4.99
CA TYR A 51 -6.21 -8.59 4.00
C TYR A 51 -7.19 -7.48 3.59
N SER A 52 -8.50 -7.77 3.57
CA SER A 52 -9.52 -6.74 3.28
C SER A 52 -9.64 -5.68 4.37
N LYS A 53 -9.23 -6.01 5.60
CA LYS A 53 -9.23 -5.10 6.75
C LYS A 53 -7.93 -4.33 6.92
N GLU A 54 -6.89 -4.67 6.18
CA GLU A 54 -5.62 -3.95 6.19
C GLU A 54 -5.86 -2.52 5.66
N VAL A 55 -5.47 -1.54 6.47
CA VAL A 55 -5.61 -0.11 6.18
C VAL A 55 -4.42 0.32 5.32
N ASP A 56 -4.69 1.18 4.33
CA ASP A 56 -3.65 1.74 3.47
C ASP A 56 -3.11 3.05 4.07
N ASP A 57 -2.02 2.94 4.82
CA ASP A 57 -1.36 4.08 5.47
C ASP A 57 -0.76 5.07 4.45
N ARG A 58 -0.58 4.67 3.19
CA ARG A 58 0.00 5.51 2.12
C ARG A 58 -1.04 6.15 1.22
N PHE A 59 -2.33 6.04 1.54
CA PHE A 59 -3.42 6.61 0.73
C PHE A 59 -3.20 8.08 0.35
N GLY A 60 -2.75 8.91 1.31
CA GLY A 60 -2.50 10.33 1.07
C GLY A 60 -1.42 10.61 0.02
N ALA A 61 -0.39 9.76 -0.06
CA ALA A 61 0.66 9.89 -1.06
C ALA A 61 0.13 9.60 -2.48
N TYR A 62 -0.77 8.62 -2.63
CA TYR A 62 -1.38 8.30 -3.92
C TYR A 62 -2.28 9.41 -4.43
N VAL A 63 -3.09 9.99 -3.56
CA VAL A 63 -3.92 11.16 -3.90
C VAL A 63 -3.04 12.34 -4.33
N ALA A 64 -1.93 12.59 -3.61
CA ALA A 64 -0.97 13.64 -3.99
C ALA A 64 -0.36 13.40 -5.37
N CYS A 65 0.06 12.18 -5.67
CA CYS A 65 0.61 11.85 -6.99
C CYS A 65 -0.45 12.02 -8.11
N SER A 66 -1.69 11.61 -7.88
CA SER A 66 -2.79 11.84 -8.83
C SER A 66 -3.08 13.33 -9.06
N CYS A 67 -2.97 14.16 -8.01
CA CYS A 67 -3.08 15.61 -8.14
C CYS A 67 -1.92 16.19 -8.97
N LEU A 68 -0.70 15.67 -8.80
CA LEU A 68 0.45 16.08 -9.64
C LEU A 68 0.22 15.72 -11.10
N VAL A 69 -0.28 14.51 -11.41
CA VAL A 69 -0.62 14.11 -12.78
C VAL A 69 -1.69 15.04 -13.36
N PHE A 70 -2.71 15.40 -12.59
CA PHE A 70 -3.72 16.38 -13.02
C PHE A 70 -3.09 17.73 -13.37
N VAL A 71 -2.19 18.26 -12.53
CA VAL A 71 -1.49 19.51 -12.82
C VAL A 71 -0.69 19.42 -14.12
N PHE A 72 0.00 18.30 -14.38
CA PHE A 72 0.69 18.10 -15.66
C PHE A 72 -0.27 18.08 -16.85
N ILE A 73 -1.42 17.38 -16.74
CA ILE A 73 -2.45 17.38 -17.77
C ILE A 73 -2.96 18.81 -18.01
N CYS A 74 -3.23 19.59 -16.96
CA CYS A 74 -3.61 21.00 -17.09
C CYS A 74 -2.53 21.82 -17.79
N CYS A 75 -1.25 21.65 -17.43
CA CYS A 75 -0.15 22.38 -18.06
C CYS A 75 -0.06 22.08 -19.56
N ILE A 76 -0.14 20.79 -19.94
CA ILE A 76 -0.12 20.36 -21.34
C ILE A 76 -1.31 20.97 -22.09
N GLN A 77 -2.51 20.86 -21.53
CA GLN A 77 -3.75 21.31 -22.16
C GLN A 77 -3.83 22.84 -22.29
N ILE A 78 -3.42 23.59 -21.27
CA ILE A 78 -3.38 25.07 -21.30
C ILE A 78 -2.33 25.57 -22.30
N THR A 79 -1.22 24.85 -22.47
CA THR A 79 -0.16 25.26 -23.41
C THR A 79 -0.56 25.01 -24.86
N ILE A 80 -1.27 23.91 -25.13
CA ILE A 80 -1.53 23.44 -26.50
C ILE A 80 -2.90 23.89 -27.01
N VAL A 81 -3.93 23.88 -26.16
CA VAL A 81 -5.32 24.11 -26.57
C VAL A 81 -5.72 25.58 -26.33
N PRO A 82 -6.41 26.22 -27.29
CA PRO A 82 -6.92 27.58 -27.15
C PRO A 82 -7.84 27.72 -25.92
N HIS A 83 -7.68 28.83 -25.18
CA HIS A 83 -8.33 29.00 -23.90
C HIS A 83 -9.81 29.35 -24.04
N SER A 84 -10.65 28.67 -23.29
CA SER A 84 -12.07 28.99 -23.13
C SER A 84 -12.40 29.14 -21.65
N MET A 85 -13.29 30.08 -21.32
CA MET A 85 -13.75 30.33 -19.95
C MET A 85 -14.37 29.07 -19.32
N LEU A 86 -15.02 28.23 -20.12
CA LEU A 86 -15.60 26.97 -19.66
C LEU A 86 -14.52 25.94 -19.28
N MET A 87 -13.43 25.86 -20.04
CA MET A 87 -12.32 24.95 -19.73
C MET A 87 -11.58 25.40 -18.48
N LEU A 88 -11.31 26.70 -18.34
CA LEU A 88 -10.68 27.25 -17.14
C LEU A 88 -11.56 27.01 -15.90
N GLY A 89 -12.88 27.22 -16.02
CA GLY A 89 -13.83 26.93 -14.95
C GLY A 89 -13.84 25.45 -14.55
N PHE A 90 -13.85 24.54 -15.53
CA PHE A 90 -13.76 23.10 -15.28
C PHE A 90 -12.46 22.73 -14.57
N TYR A 91 -11.30 23.19 -15.04
CA TYR A 91 -10.01 22.90 -14.41
C TYR A 91 -9.89 23.47 -13.00
N LEU A 92 -10.36 24.70 -12.77
CA LEU A 92 -10.42 25.29 -11.43
C LEU A 92 -11.33 24.47 -10.51
N SER A 93 -12.50 24.02 -11.00
CA SER A 93 -13.40 23.19 -10.21
C SER A 93 -12.77 21.84 -9.84
N CYS A 94 -12.12 21.15 -10.79
CA CYS A 94 -11.40 19.91 -10.53
C CYS A 94 -10.22 20.12 -9.58
N LEU A 95 -9.46 21.21 -9.73
CA LEU A 95 -8.36 21.55 -8.83
C LEU A 95 -8.86 21.77 -7.40
N LEU A 96 -9.96 22.50 -7.21
CA LEU A 96 -10.56 22.73 -5.90
C LEU A 96 -11.03 21.41 -5.26
N VAL A 97 -11.68 20.54 -6.03
CA VAL A 97 -12.11 19.22 -5.55
C VAL A 97 -10.91 18.36 -5.17
N LEU A 98 -9.90 18.23 -6.04
CA LEU A 98 -8.71 17.44 -5.78
C LEU A 98 -7.90 17.99 -4.60
N ALA A 99 -7.76 19.31 -4.49
CA ALA A 99 -7.12 19.97 -3.35
C ALA A 99 -7.88 19.70 -2.05
N SER A 100 -9.22 19.68 -2.07
CA SER A 100 -10.03 19.33 -0.90
C SER A 100 -9.83 17.87 -0.47
N VAL A 101 -9.74 16.94 -1.41
CA VAL A 101 -9.46 15.52 -1.13
C VAL A 101 -8.05 15.36 -0.57
N LEU A 102 -7.06 16.03 -1.16
CA LEU A 102 -5.68 16.05 -0.67
C LEU A 102 -5.60 16.63 0.74
N PHE A 103 -6.29 17.74 1.00
CA PHE A 103 -6.35 18.37 2.31
C PHE A 103 -6.91 17.39 3.36
N VAL A 104 -8.04 16.74 3.08
CA VAL A 104 -8.61 15.72 3.98
C VAL A 104 -7.65 14.56 4.22
N SER A 105 -6.91 14.12 3.20
CA SER A 105 -5.89 13.07 3.32
C SER A 105 -4.68 13.51 4.15
N THR A 106 -4.22 14.76 4.05
CA THR A 106 -3.08 15.28 4.85
C THR A 106 -3.42 15.44 6.33
N ILE A 107 -4.68 15.74 6.66
CA ILE A 107 -5.15 15.81 8.06
C ILE A 107 -4.98 14.47 8.78
N TYR A 108 -5.11 13.36 8.05
CA TYR A 108 -4.87 12.04 8.62
C TYR A 108 -3.42 11.85 9.08
N CYS A 109 -2.43 12.38 8.36
CA CYS A 109 -1.03 12.32 8.78
C CYS A 109 -0.73 13.28 9.95
N CYS A 110 -1.44 14.41 10.05
CA CYS A 110 -1.21 15.47 11.04
C CYS A 110 -2.36 15.61 12.04
N VAL A 111 -2.89 14.49 12.58
CA VAL A 111 -4.10 14.46 13.41
C VAL A 111 -4.06 15.43 14.61
N LYS A 112 -2.87 15.70 15.17
CA LYS A 112 -2.71 16.51 16.38
C LYS A 112 -2.96 18.02 16.21
N LEU A 113 -2.98 18.56 14.99
CA LEU A 113 -3.10 20.01 14.74
C LEU A 113 -4.52 20.52 14.39
N PHE A 114 -5.47 19.63 14.07
CA PHE A 114 -6.74 20.03 13.43
C PHE A 114 -7.98 19.82 14.31
N PRO A 115 -9.10 20.55 14.08
CA PRO A 115 -10.31 20.43 14.90
C PRO A 115 -11.02 19.07 14.76
N HIS A 116 -11.67 18.61 15.83
CA HIS A 116 -12.32 17.29 15.94
C HIS A 116 -13.24 16.84 14.77
N PRO A 117 -14.11 17.68 14.16
CA PRO A 117 -14.96 17.23 13.05
C PRO A 117 -14.17 16.80 11.80
N LEU A 118 -13.08 17.51 11.48
CA LEU A 118 -12.21 17.19 10.34
C LEU A 118 -11.38 15.91 10.60
N GLN A 119 -10.96 15.69 11.85
CA GLN A 119 -10.29 14.44 12.23
C GLN A 119 -11.21 13.22 12.12
N ARG A 120 -12.50 13.37 12.45
CA ARG A 120 -13.48 12.27 12.34
C ARG A 120 -13.73 11.91 10.87
N LEU A 121 -13.83 12.92 9.99
CA LEU A 121 -14.03 12.71 8.56
C LEU A 121 -12.82 12.01 7.91
N SER A 122 -11.60 12.52 8.14
CA SER A 122 -10.37 11.92 7.61
C SER A 122 -10.17 10.48 8.10
N ARG A 123 -10.38 10.21 9.39
CA ARG A 123 -10.34 8.84 9.92
C ARG A 123 -11.37 7.92 9.26
N LYS A 124 -12.62 8.36 9.06
CA LYS A 124 -13.67 7.54 8.43
C LYS A 124 -13.35 7.20 6.98
N ILE A 125 -12.65 8.08 6.27
CA ILE A 125 -12.24 7.86 4.87
C ILE A 125 -11.04 6.92 4.82
N VAL A 126 -9.97 7.18 5.58
CA VAL A 126 -8.71 6.42 5.51
C VAL A 126 -8.82 5.05 6.17
N GLN A 127 -9.51 4.93 7.31
CA GLN A 127 -9.63 3.64 8.03
C GLN A 127 -10.55 2.63 7.33
N SER A 128 -11.37 3.07 6.37
CA SER A 128 -12.26 2.17 5.62
C SER A 128 -11.75 1.98 4.19
N LYS A 129 -11.34 0.75 3.87
CA LYS A 129 -10.87 0.38 2.52
C LYS A 129 -11.88 0.71 1.43
N LEU A 130 -13.18 0.53 1.70
CA LEU A 130 -14.25 0.86 0.76
C LEU A 130 -14.35 2.38 0.50
N ASN A 131 -14.27 3.21 1.53
CA ASN A 131 -14.36 4.66 1.37
C ASN A 131 -13.12 5.20 0.66
N SER A 132 -11.93 4.76 1.07
CA SER A 132 -10.66 5.08 0.41
C SER A 132 -10.69 4.70 -1.08
N THR A 133 -11.21 3.50 -1.40
CA THR A 133 -11.39 3.04 -2.77
C THR A 133 -12.34 3.93 -3.58
N ILE A 134 -13.50 4.29 -3.03
CA ILE A 134 -14.47 5.16 -3.70
C ILE A 134 -13.85 6.54 -3.99
N VAL A 135 -13.17 7.13 -3.01
CA VAL A 135 -12.49 8.41 -3.19
C VAL A 135 -11.38 8.28 -4.26
N GLY A 136 -10.60 7.20 -4.24
CA GLY A 136 -9.59 6.91 -5.26
C GLY A 136 -10.20 6.84 -6.67
N VAL A 137 -11.23 6.03 -6.88
CA VAL A 137 -11.93 5.92 -8.19
C VAL A 137 -12.50 7.25 -8.64
N PHE A 138 -13.11 8.01 -7.73
CA PHE A 138 -13.62 9.35 -8.00
C PHE A 138 -12.51 10.30 -8.44
N THR A 139 -11.37 10.34 -7.74
CA THR A 139 -10.23 11.20 -8.13
C THR A 139 -9.69 10.85 -9.52
N ILE A 140 -9.48 9.56 -9.82
CA ILE A 140 -9.01 9.11 -11.13
C ILE A 140 -10.03 9.44 -12.23
N SER A 141 -11.33 9.32 -11.95
CA SER A 141 -12.37 9.66 -12.92
C SER A 141 -12.37 11.15 -13.27
N LEU A 142 -12.11 12.04 -12.29
CA LEU A 142 -11.93 13.47 -12.53
C LEU A 142 -10.66 13.75 -13.37
N VAL A 143 -9.55 13.07 -13.07
CA VAL A 143 -8.31 13.20 -13.87
C VAL A 143 -8.55 12.74 -15.31
N PHE A 144 -9.23 11.62 -15.52
CA PHE A 144 -9.59 11.15 -16.86
C PHE A 144 -10.51 12.14 -17.60
N LEU A 145 -11.56 12.63 -16.94
CA LEU A 145 -12.47 13.62 -17.54
C LEU A 145 -11.70 14.88 -18.01
N SER A 146 -10.73 15.32 -17.21
CA SER A 146 -9.88 16.47 -17.54
C SER A 146 -8.98 16.29 -18.75
N ALA A 147 -8.71 15.04 -19.16
CA ALA A 147 -7.87 14.71 -20.31
C ALA A 147 -8.59 14.88 -21.65
N PHE A 148 -9.92 14.78 -21.71
CA PHE A 148 -10.69 14.86 -22.96
C PHE A 148 -11.78 15.94 -22.99
N VAL A 149 -12.12 16.60 -21.88
CA VAL A 149 -13.16 17.67 -21.84
C VAL A 149 -12.94 18.76 -22.90
N ASN A 150 -11.70 19.14 -23.17
CA ASN A 150 -11.37 20.18 -24.15
C ASN A 150 -11.69 19.78 -25.59
N MET A 151 -11.81 18.48 -25.87
CA MET A 151 -12.16 17.97 -27.19
C MET A 151 -13.54 18.46 -27.64
N PHE A 152 -14.49 18.67 -26.71
CA PHE A 152 -15.80 19.24 -26.99
C PHE A 152 -15.77 20.74 -27.33
N VAL A 153 -14.68 21.42 -26.97
CA VAL A 153 -14.48 22.84 -27.24
C VAL A 153 -13.76 23.07 -28.57
N CYS A 154 -13.20 22.03 -29.18
CA CYS A 154 -12.59 22.12 -30.51
C CYS A 154 -13.62 22.19 -31.64
N ASN A 155 -13.26 22.81 -32.76
CA ASN A 155 -14.08 22.78 -33.97
C ASN A 155 -14.14 21.36 -34.59
N ILE A 156 -15.35 20.83 -34.76
CA ILE A 156 -15.63 19.49 -35.32
C ILE A 156 -15.97 19.59 -36.83
N GLN A 157 -15.89 20.78 -37.44
CA GLN A 157 -16.18 20.95 -38.86
C GLN A 157 -15.20 20.14 -39.74
N ASP A 158 -15.75 19.35 -40.66
CA ASP A 158 -14.97 18.55 -41.61
C ASP A 158 -14.22 19.44 -42.62
N LEU A 159 -12.89 19.28 -42.67
CA LEU A 159 -11.99 20.06 -43.52
C LEU A 159 -12.24 19.77 -45.01
N HIS A 160 -12.59 18.53 -45.38
CA HIS A 160 -12.96 18.19 -46.76
C HIS A 160 -14.16 19.02 -47.24
N SER A 161 -15.19 19.12 -46.40
CA SER A 161 -16.40 19.90 -46.71
C SER A 161 -16.14 21.40 -46.84
N CYS A 162 -15.15 21.92 -46.12
CA CYS A 162 -14.78 23.33 -46.13
C CYS A 162 -13.95 23.71 -47.35
N VAL A 163 -12.86 22.98 -47.61
CA VAL A 163 -11.99 23.22 -48.79
C VAL A 163 -12.75 22.96 -50.09
N ALA A 164 -13.69 22.01 -50.09
CA ALA A 164 -14.63 21.81 -51.19
C ALA A 164 -15.43 23.08 -51.54
N LYS A 165 -15.89 23.83 -50.52
CA LYS A 165 -16.60 25.11 -50.74
C LYS A 165 -15.68 26.21 -51.25
N GLU A 166 -14.44 26.26 -50.77
CA GLU A 166 -13.46 27.27 -51.21
C GLU A 166 -13.09 27.11 -52.69
N TYR A 167 -12.90 25.86 -53.16
CA TYR A 167 -12.54 25.55 -54.54
C TYR A 167 -13.74 25.13 -55.42
N ASN A 168 -14.98 25.35 -54.98
CA ASN A 168 -16.22 24.97 -55.69
C ASN A 168 -16.19 23.53 -56.26
N THR A 169 -15.68 22.58 -55.48
CA THR A 169 -15.49 21.17 -55.86
C THR A 169 -16.26 20.26 -54.89
N THR A 170 -16.49 19.00 -55.24
CA THR A 170 -17.11 18.00 -54.35
C THR A 170 -16.15 17.54 -53.25
N PRO A 171 -16.62 17.21 -52.03
CA PRO A 171 -15.75 16.77 -50.91
C PRO A 171 -14.85 15.58 -51.25
N ASN A 172 -15.34 14.65 -52.08
CA ASN A 172 -14.63 13.44 -52.49
C ASN A 172 -13.51 13.71 -53.52
N ASN A 173 -13.53 14.87 -54.18
CA ASN A 173 -12.52 15.27 -55.16
C ASN A 173 -11.46 16.19 -54.55
N VAL A 174 -11.58 16.55 -53.26
CA VAL A 174 -10.57 17.32 -52.54
C VAL A 174 -9.35 16.45 -52.30
N ASN A 175 -8.24 16.86 -52.90
CA ASN A 175 -6.94 16.19 -52.77
C ASN A 175 -6.02 16.98 -51.83
N ALA A 176 -4.97 16.34 -51.30
CA ALA A 176 -4.04 16.94 -50.33
C ALA A 176 -3.40 18.27 -50.80
N CYS A 177 -3.26 18.48 -52.11
CA CYS A 177 -2.76 19.73 -52.69
C CYS A 177 -3.72 20.92 -52.54
N HIS A 178 -5.04 20.70 -52.57
CA HIS A 178 -6.02 21.77 -52.35
C HIS A 178 -5.92 22.27 -50.91
N VAL A 179 -5.71 21.34 -49.98
CA VAL A 179 -5.49 21.64 -48.56
C VAL A 179 -4.15 22.35 -48.35
N ALA A 180 -3.07 21.91 -48.99
CA ALA A 180 -1.76 22.55 -48.90
C ALA A 180 -1.76 23.99 -49.45
N ASN A 181 -2.46 24.24 -50.56
CA ASN A 181 -2.62 25.59 -51.11
C ASN A 181 -3.46 26.51 -50.22
N SER A 182 -4.57 26.00 -49.67
CA SER A 182 -5.40 26.74 -48.71
C SER A 182 -4.59 27.08 -47.45
N PHE A 183 -3.78 26.12 -46.97
CA PHE A 183 -2.87 26.32 -45.84
C PHE A 183 -1.76 27.34 -46.09
N ALA A 184 -1.20 27.39 -47.31
CA ALA A 184 -0.20 28.39 -47.67
C ALA A 184 -0.77 29.81 -47.79
N ASN A 185 -2.06 29.94 -48.15
CA ASN A 185 -2.74 31.23 -48.29
C ASN A 185 -3.21 31.81 -46.95
N HIS A 186 -3.50 30.95 -45.96
CA HIS A 186 -3.84 31.38 -44.60
C HIS A 186 -2.59 31.41 -43.70
N SER A 187 -2.15 32.61 -43.32
CA SER A 187 -1.08 32.81 -42.34
C SER A 187 -1.48 32.27 -40.95
N LEU A 188 -0.56 31.53 -40.31
CA LEU A 188 -0.62 30.94 -38.96
C LEU A 188 -0.99 31.90 -37.79
N ASP A 189 -1.30 33.16 -38.05
CA ASP A 189 -1.44 34.26 -37.08
C ASP A 189 -2.90 34.71 -36.86
N LEU A 190 -3.89 34.06 -37.48
CA LEU A 190 -5.30 34.38 -37.28
C LEU A 190 -5.98 33.31 -36.41
N GLU A 191 -6.47 33.69 -35.22
CA GLU A 191 -7.20 32.83 -34.26
C GLU A 191 -8.39 32.08 -34.88
N THR A 192 -8.88 32.51 -36.04
CA THR A 192 -9.83 31.76 -36.87
C THR A 192 -9.06 30.80 -37.77
N GLY A 193 -9.03 29.51 -37.42
CA GLY A 193 -8.39 28.46 -38.22
C GLY A 193 -8.91 28.38 -39.67
N LEU A 194 -8.32 27.46 -40.47
CA LEU A 194 -8.47 27.28 -41.93
C LEU A 194 -9.89 27.29 -42.54
N CYS A 195 -10.94 27.32 -41.70
CA CYS A 195 -12.35 27.21 -42.07
C CYS A 195 -13.30 28.15 -41.32
N GLY A 196 -12.83 29.24 -40.71
CA GLY A 196 -13.69 30.33 -40.22
C GLY A 196 -14.81 29.95 -39.23
N GLY A 197 -14.65 28.84 -38.51
CA GLY A 197 -15.63 28.40 -37.51
C GLY A 197 -15.65 29.34 -36.29
N LEU A 198 -16.80 29.42 -35.61
CA LEU A 198 -16.97 30.17 -34.35
C LEU A 198 -16.14 29.60 -33.19
N GLN A 199 -15.51 28.46 -33.41
CA GLN A 199 -14.90 27.59 -32.41
C GLN A 199 -13.45 27.31 -32.83
N PRO A 200 -12.49 27.27 -31.90
CA PRO A 200 -11.08 27.30 -32.26
C PRO A 200 -10.59 25.94 -32.78
N SER A 201 -9.60 25.97 -33.68
CA SER A 201 -9.04 24.78 -34.33
C SER A 201 -7.99 24.10 -33.47
N CYS A 202 -8.19 22.83 -33.12
CA CYS A 202 -7.23 22.02 -32.38
C CYS A 202 -6.38 21.19 -33.35
N ASN A 203 -5.24 21.75 -33.78
CA ASN A 203 -4.43 21.20 -34.87
C ASN A 203 -3.65 19.93 -34.50
N PHE A 204 -3.55 19.59 -33.21
CA PHE A 204 -2.76 18.46 -32.72
C PHE A 204 -3.58 17.57 -31.76
N PRO A 205 -4.47 16.71 -32.28
CA PRO A 205 -5.31 15.86 -31.45
C PRO A 205 -4.54 14.72 -30.73
N GLU A 206 -3.33 14.38 -31.16
CA GLU A 206 -2.45 13.36 -30.54
C GLU A 206 -2.18 13.62 -29.05
N TYR A 207 -2.13 14.89 -28.63
CA TYR A 207 -1.89 15.24 -27.23
C TYR A 207 -3.03 14.87 -26.29
N PHE A 208 -4.27 14.75 -26.80
CA PHE A 208 -5.38 14.21 -26.01
C PHE A 208 -5.14 12.74 -25.68
N THR A 209 -4.63 11.97 -26.64
CA THR A 209 -4.24 10.57 -26.43
C THR A 209 -3.18 10.47 -25.34
N TYR A 210 -2.14 11.31 -25.38
CA TYR A 210 -1.11 11.32 -24.34
C TYR A 210 -1.65 11.69 -22.96
N CYS A 211 -2.58 12.65 -22.86
CA CYS A 211 -3.24 12.97 -21.59
C CYS A 211 -4.07 11.80 -21.04
N VAL A 212 -4.74 11.04 -21.91
CA VAL A 212 -5.47 9.84 -21.51
C VAL A 212 -4.51 8.74 -21.06
N LEU A 213 -3.38 8.53 -21.73
CA LEU A 213 -2.34 7.59 -21.29
C LEU A 213 -1.80 7.95 -19.90
N LEU A 214 -1.61 9.25 -19.59
CA LEU A 214 -1.24 9.71 -18.25
C LEU A 214 -2.32 9.39 -17.21
N SER A 215 -3.60 9.53 -17.56
CA SER A 215 -4.71 9.16 -16.66
C SER A 215 -4.79 7.65 -16.40
N LEU A 216 -4.52 6.82 -17.43
CA LEU A 216 -4.42 5.36 -17.31
C LEU A 216 -3.23 4.96 -16.42
N LEU A 217 -2.10 5.62 -16.56
CA LEU A 217 -0.93 5.41 -15.70
C LEU A 217 -1.24 5.76 -14.24
N ALA A 218 -1.92 6.89 -14.00
CA ALA A 218 -2.37 7.26 -12.65
C ALA A 218 -3.32 6.21 -12.06
N CYS A 219 -4.24 5.65 -12.86
CA CYS A 219 -5.11 4.56 -12.47
C CYS A 219 -4.33 3.30 -12.06
N ALA A 220 -3.38 2.87 -12.89
CA ALA A 220 -2.63 1.63 -12.65
C ALA A 220 -1.72 1.70 -11.42
N VAL A 221 -1.03 2.84 -11.23
CA VAL A 221 -0.02 3.02 -10.17
C VAL A 221 -0.63 3.44 -8.84
N PHE A 222 -1.54 4.42 -8.83
CA PHE A 222 -1.97 5.08 -7.58
C PHE A 222 -3.26 4.52 -6.99
N LEU A 223 -4.09 3.82 -7.78
CA LEU A 223 -5.30 3.20 -7.25
C LEU A 223 -4.95 1.89 -6.53
N GLN A 224 -5.31 1.75 -5.26
CA GLN A 224 -5.09 0.51 -4.50
C GLN A 224 -6.35 -0.38 -4.46
N ILE A 225 -6.67 -0.97 -5.61
CA ILE A 225 -7.76 -1.95 -5.77
C ILE A 225 -7.16 -3.27 -6.29
N SER A 226 -7.93 -4.37 -6.23
CA SER A 226 -7.61 -5.59 -6.96
C SER A 226 -7.30 -5.30 -8.43
N SER A 227 -6.37 -6.07 -9.00
CA SER A 227 -5.95 -5.97 -10.41
C SER A 227 -7.12 -6.13 -11.38
N ILE A 228 -8.12 -6.94 -11.02
CA ILE A 228 -9.36 -7.09 -11.79
C ILE A 228 -10.17 -5.80 -11.77
N GLY A 229 -10.31 -5.15 -10.61
CA GLY A 229 -11.01 -3.86 -10.51
C GLY A 229 -10.31 -2.77 -11.32
N LYS A 230 -8.97 -2.76 -11.31
CA LYS A 230 -8.17 -1.87 -12.17
C LYS A 230 -8.40 -2.15 -13.65
N LEU A 231 -8.39 -3.44 -14.06
CA LEU A 231 -8.63 -3.83 -15.45
C LEU A 231 -10.00 -3.34 -15.92
N VAL A 232 -11.06 -3.60 -15.14
CA VAL A 232 -12.42 -3.14 -15.46
C VAL A 232 -12.46 -1.62 -15.61
N LEU A 233 -11.85 -0.88 -14.70
CA LEU A 233 -11.81 0.59 -14.77
C LEU A 233 -11.01 1.08 -15.98
N MET A 234 -9.85 0.49 -16.29
CA MET A 234 -9.04 0.84 -17.46
C MET A 234 -9.77 0.54 -18.78
N LEU A 235 -10.48 -0.59 -18.88
CA LEU A 235 -11.30 -0.92 -20.05
C LEU A 235 -12.49 0.04 -20.22
N ILE A 236 -13.10 0.50 -19.12
CA ILE A 236 -14.14 1.53 -19.18
C ILE A 236 -13.56 2.85 -19.70
N ILE A 237 -12.41 3.28 -19.18
CA ILE A 237 -11.70 4.49 -19.62
C ILE A 237 -11.37 4.41 -21.12
N GLU A 238 -10.79 3.28 -21.54
CA GLU A 238 -10.48 2.99 -22.94
C GLU A 238 -11.72 3.03 -23.83
N LEU A 239 -12.79 2.32 -23.46
CA LEU A 239 -14.03 2.29 -24.20
C LEU A 239 -14.64 3.69 -24.34
N VAL A 240 -14.71 4.45 -23.24
CA VAL A 240 -15.23 5.82 -23.26
C VAL A 240 -14.40 6.70 -24.20
N TYR A 241 -13.07 6.59 -24.16
CA TYR A 241 -12.22 7.37 -25.03
C TYR A 241 -12.34 6.98 -26.51
N ILE A 242 -12.41 5.68 -26.85
CA ILE A 242 -12.62 5.21 -28.23
C ILE A 242 -13.99 5.69 -28.74
N VAL A 243 -15.05 5.57 -27.94
CA VAL A 243 -16.38 6.07 -28.32
C VAL A 243 -16.36 7.59 -28.54
N MET A 244 -15.67 8.35 -27.69
CA MET A 244 -15.50 9.80 -27.87
C MET A 244 -14.65 10.14 -29.10
N MET A 245 -13.68 9.30 -29.44
CA MET A 245 -12.89 9.44 -30.66
C MET A 245 -13.75 9.15 -31.91
N GLU A 246 -14.58 8.12 -31.88
CA GLU A 246 -15.36 7.65 -33.02
C GLU A 246 -16.69 8.39 -33.27
N LEU A 247 -17.21 9.13 -32.29
CA LEU A 247 -18.47 9.87 -32.43
C LEU A 247 -18.24 11.37 -32.68
N PRO A 248 -17.87 12.19 -31.68
CA PRO A 248 -17.63 13.62 -31.88
C PRO A 248 -16.24 13.94 -32.44
N GLY A 249 -15.27 13.04 -32.29
CA GLY A 249 -13.85 13.30 -32.60
C GLY A 249 -13.37 12.99 -34.00
N VAL A 250 -14.13 12.22 -34.77
CA VAL A 250 -13.62 11.61 -36.02
C VAL A 250 -13.09 12.66 -36.97
N THR A 251 -13.85 13.74 -37.14
CA THR A 251 -13.47 14.83 -38.02
C THR A 251 -12.20 15.54 -37.54
N LEU A 252 -11.95 15.62 -36.22
CA LEU A 252 -10.74 16.23 -35.68
C LEU A 252 -9.48 15.41 -36.02
N PHE A 253 -9.55 14.09 -35.88
CA PHE A 253 -8.44 13.19 -36.20
C PHE A 253 -8.21 13.09 -37.71
N ASP A 254 -9.28 13.01 -38.51
CA ASP A 254 -9.20 12.97 -39.97
C ASP A 254 -8.65 14.30 -40.54
N ASN A 255 -9.06 15.43 -39.97
CA ASN A 255 -8.53 16.76 -40.34
C ASN A 255 -7.03 16.86 -40.07
N ALA A 256 -6.55 16.32 -38.94
CA ALA A 256 -5.14 16.33 -38.59
C ALA A 256 -4.31 15.43 -39.52
N ASP A 257 -4.80 14.23 -39.84
CA ASP A 257 -4.17 13.34 -40.83
C ASP A 257 -4.06 14.01 -42.21
N LEU A 258 -5.12 14.72 -42.63
CA LEU A 258 -5.13 15.48 -43.87
C LEU A 258 -4.14 16.67 -43.85
N LEU A 259 -4.01 17.36 -42.72
CA LEU A 259 -3.07 18.47 -42.57
C LEU A 259 -1.61 17.99 -42.57
N VAL A 260 -1.33 16.88 -41.88
CA VAL A 260 0.01 16.27 -41.84
C VAL A 260 0.41 15.74 -43.21
N THR A 261 -0.52 15.14 -43.95
CA THR A 261 -0.26 14.71 -45.33
C THR A 261 -0.02 15.91 -46.24
N ALA A 262 -0.82 16.97 -46.17
CA ALA A 262 -0.62 18.21 -46.91
C ALA A 262 0.75 18.86 -46.66
N ASN A 263 1.20 18.94 -45.39
CA ASN A 263 2.50 19.52 -45.01
C ASN A 263 3.71 18.67 -45.48
N SER A 264 3.51 17.38 -45.75
CA SER A 264 4.57 16.51 -46.27
C SER A 264 4.85 16.71 -47.76
N LEU A 265 4.00 17.45 -48.48
CA LEU A 265 4.22 17.81 -49.87
C LEU A 265 5.20 19.00 -49.92
N SER A 266 6.31 18.82 -50.65
CA SER A 266 7.20 19.94 -50.99
C SER A 266 6.78 20.53 -52.33
N PRO A 267 6.66 21.86 -52.48
CA PRO A 267 6.50 22.47 -53.79
C PRO A 267 7.79 22.26 -54.61
N ILE A 268 7.65 21.77 -55.85
CA ILE A 268 8.75 21.68 -56.81
C ILE A 268 8.43 22.68 -57.92
N ASN A 269 9.31 23.67 -58.13
CA ASN A 269 9.14 24.74 -59.13
C ASN A 269 7.85 25.58 -58.99
N GLY A 270 7.39 25.83 -57.76
CA GLY A 270 6.18 26.63 -57.51
C GLY A 270 4.86 25.91 -57.80
N THR A 271 4.91 24.66 -58.26
CA THR A 271 3.74 23.78 -58.42
C THR A 271 3.79 22.63 -57.43
N TRP A 272 2.71 22.42 -56.69
CA TRP A 272 2.58 21.30 -55.77
C TRP A 272 2.40 20.01 -56.56
N THR A 273 3.37 19.10 -56.50
CA THR A 273 3.24 17.79 -57.13
C THR A 273 2.42 16.86 -56.25
N CYS A 274 1.20 16.52 -56.67
CA CYS A 274 0.29 15.65 -55.93
C CYS A 274 0.64 14.16 -56.08
N SER A 275 1.89 13.78 -55.83
CA SER A 275 2.29 12.38 -55.80
C SER A 275 2.23 11.88 -54.35
N LEU A 276 1.17 11.15 -54.05
CA LEU A 276 0.85 10.60 -52.72
C LEU A 276 1.93 9.60 -52.29
N LYS A 277 2.92 10.07 -51.54
CA LYS A 277 3.75 9.19 -50.70
C LYS A 277 2.97 8.86 -49.44
N PHE A 278 2.11 7.83 -49.50
CA PHE A 278 1.48 7.26 -48.31
C PHE A 278 2.57 6.61 -47.44
N SER A 279 3.05 7.34 -46.44
CA SER A 279 4.04 6.81 -45.48
C SER A 279 3.54 6.80 -44.03
N LYS A 280 2.39 7.39 -43.73
CA LYS A 280 1.85 7.49 -42.36
C LYS A 280 0.51 6.76 -42.25
N VAL A 281 0.36 5.94 -41.21
CA VAL A 281 -0.86 5.21 -40.88
C VAL A 281 -1.86 6.19 -40.23
N ALA A 282 -3.13 6.09 -40.59
CA ALA A 282 -4.19 6.95 -40.05
C ALA A 282 -4.23 6.89 -38.52
N LEU A 283 -4.31 8.07 -37.88
CA LEU A 283 -4.30 8.22 -36.44
C LEU A 283 -5.51 7.56 -35.79
N LYS A 284 -6.62 7.45 -36.54
CA LYS A 284 -7.82 6.68 -36.20
C LYS A 284 -7.56 5.21 -35.88
N ILE A 285 -6.59 4.59 -36.57
CA ILE A 285 -6.24 3.18 -36.38
C ILE A 285 -5.11 3.04 -35.37
N MET A 286 -4.12 3.94 -35.41
CA MET A 286 -2.98 3.90 -34.50
C MET A 286 -3.38 4.13 -33.04
N THR A 287 -4.28 5.08 -32.77
CA THR A 287 -4.69 5.46 -31.41
C THR A 287 -5.29 4.29 -30.60
N PRO A 288 -6.31 3.54 -31.07
CA PRO A 288 -6.84 2.41 -30.32
C PRO A 288 -5.81 1.28 -30.16
N ILE A 289 -4.95 1.04 -31.16
CA ILE A 289 -3.87 0.04 -31.03
C ILE A 289 -2.88 0.45 -29.92
N VAL A 290 -2.47 1.72 -29.87
CA VAL A 290 -1.55 2.20 -28.83
C VAL A 290 -2.19 2.11 -27.45
N ILE A 291 -3.46 2.48 -27.31
CA ILE A 291 -4.16 2.41 -26.02
C ILE A 291 -4.37 0.96 -25.57
N THR A 292 -4.83 0.07 -26.43
CA THR A 292 -5.02 -1.37 -26.11
C THR A 292 -3.72 -2.01 -25.63
N VAL A 293 -2.60 -1.78 -26.32
CA VAL A 293 -1.28 -2.29 -25.93
C VAL A 293 -0.85 -1.69 -24.58
N PHE A 294 -1.10 -0.40 -24.36
CA PHE A 294 -0.77 0.26 -23.11
C PHE A 294 -1.61 -0.26 -21.93
N VAL A 295 -2.91 -0.49 -22.12
CA VAL A 295 -3.79 -1.10 -21.11
C VAL A 295 -3.33 -2.51 -20.77
N LEU A 296 -2.91 -3.31 -21.75
CA LEU A 296 -2.33 -4.64 -21.50
C LEU A 296 -1.04 -4.54 -20.66
N ALA A 297 -0.13 -3.63 -21.00
CA ALA A 297 1.10 -3.41 -20.24
C ALA A 297 0.82 -2.97 -18.80
N LEU A 298 -0.09 -2.01 -18.61
CA LEU A 298 -0.51 -1.53 -17.29
C LEU A 298 -1.25 -2.60 -16.49
N TYR A 299 -2.01 -3.48 -17.14
CA TYR A 299 -2.64 -4.63 -16.50
C TYR A 299 -1.60 -5.62 -15.96
N LEU A 300 -0.60 -5.97 -16.75
CA LEU A 300 0.50 -6.83 -16.29
C LEU A 300 1.27 -6.19 -15.13
N HIS A 301 1.53 -4.89 -15.20
CA HIS A 301 2.12 -4.14 -14.09
C HIS A 301 1.23 -4.17 -12.83
N ALA A 302 -0.08 -3.95 -12.99
CA ALA A 302 -1.04 -4.03 -11.88
C ALA A 302 -1.09 -5.42 -11.25
N GLN A 303 -0.99 -6.48 -12.07
CA GLN A 303 -0.92 -7.86 -11.62
C GLN A 303 0.36 -8.13 -10.82
N GLN A 304 1.50 -7.60 -11.29
CA GLN A 304 2.78 -7.70 -10.57
C GLN A 304 2.72 -6.98 -9.22
N VAL A 305 2.17 -5.77 -9.18
CA VAL A 305 2.00 -5.00 -7.93
C VAL A 305 1.09 -5.72 -6.95
N GLU A 306 -0.07 -6.23 -7.37
CA GLU A 306 -0.97 -6.97 -6.49
C GLU A 306 -0.31 -8.25 -5.98
N SER A 307 0.36 -9.01 -6.85
CA SER A 307 1.06 -10.23 -6.42
C SER A 307 2.14 -9.95 -5.39
N THR A 308 2.87 -8.84 -5.55
CA THR A 308 3.91 -8.43 -4.60
C THR A 308 3.29 -8.02 -3.27
N ALA A 309 2.18 -7.27 -3.28
CA ALA A 309 1.47 -6.88 -2.05
C ALA A 309 0.90 -8.08 -1.28
N ARG A 310 0.40 -9.11 -1.99
CA ARG A 310 -0.11 -10.34 -1.38
C ARG A 310 1.00 -11.15 -0.70
N LEU A 311 2.19 -11.18 -1.30
CA LEU A 311 3.36 -11.83 -0.71
C LEU A 311 3.88 -11.05 0.50
N ASP A 312 3.96 -9.72 0.41
CA ASP A 312 4.33 -8.85 1.54
C ASP A 312 3.38 -9.07 2.73
N PHE A 313 2.08 -9.18 2.49
CA PHE A 313 1.11 -9.51 3.54
C PHE A 313 1.37 -10.88 4.19
N LEU A 314 1.68 -11.90 3.40
CA LEU A 314 2.00 -13.24 3.92
C LEU A 314 3.28 -13.23 4.76
N TRP A 315 4.34 -12.55 4.30
CA TRP A 315 5.58 -12.43 5.06
C TRP A 315 5.41 -11.67 6.36
N LYS A 316 4.61 -10.59 6.35
CA LYS A 316 4.26 -9.89 7.58
C LYS A 316 3.53 -10.82 8.54
N LEU A 317 2.58 -11.63 8.04
CA LEU A 317 1.85 -12.57 8.89
C LEU A 317 2.80 -13.61 9.51
N GLN A 318 3.70 -14.20 8.71
CA GLN A 318 4.67 -15.17 9.18
C GLN A 318 5.63 -14.54 10.21
N ALA A 319 6.17 -13.36 9.93
CA ALA A 319 7.06 -12.67 10.86
C ALA A 319 6.34 -12.30 12.17
N THR A 320 5.05 -11.97 12.13
CA THR A 320 4.28 -11.73 13.36
C THR A 320 4.02 -12.99 14.16
N GLU A 321 3.78 -14.13 13.49
CA GLU A 321 3.57 -15.43 14.14
C GLU A 321 4.86 -15.93 14.79
N GLU A 322 5.99 -15.90 14.07
CA GLU A 322 7.31 -16.23 14.62
C GLU A 322 7.70 -15.34 15.80
N LYS A 323 7.33 -14.05 15.73
CA LYS A 323 7.54 -13.12 16.85
C LYS A 323 6.69 -13.49 18.06
N GLU A 324 5.41 -13.80 17.87
CA GLU A 324 4.50 -14.18 18.96
C GLU A 324 4.98 -15.49 19.63
N GLU A 325 5.34 -16.49 18.83
CA GLU A 325 5.93 -17.74 19.34
C GLU A 325 7.23 -17.49 20.12
N MET A 326 8.10 -16.59 19.64
CA MET A 326 9.32 -16.22 20.35
C MET A 326 9.03 -15.53 21.68
N GLU A 327 8.04 -14.64 21.74
CA GLU A 327 7.61 -13.97 22.96
C GLU A 327 7.02 -14.96 23.98
N GLU A 328 6.18 -15.91 23.53
CA GLU A 328 5.63 -16.98 24.37
C GLU A 328 6.72 -17.88 24.94
N LEU A 329 7.66 -18.32 24.09
CA LEU A 329 8.77 -19.16 24.50
C LEU A 329 9.69 -18.43 25.49
N GLN A 330 9.96 -17.14 25.26
CA GLN A 330 10.75 -16.32 26.18
C GLN A 330 10.05 -16.17 27.52
N ALA A 331 8.73 -15.93 27.54
CA ALA A 331 7.94 -15.83 28.78
C ALA A 331 7.93 -17.17 29.53
N TYR A 332 7.78 -18.29 28.83
CA TYR A 332 7.85 -19.63 29.39
C TYR A 332 9.22 -19.91 30.02
N ASN A 333 10.31 -19.67 29.29
CA ASN A 333 11.67 -19.86 29.78
C ASN A 333 11.98 -18.96 30.99
N ARG A 334 11.53 -17.69 30.99
CA ARG A 334 11.66 -16.80 32.14
C ARG A 334 10.94 -17.34 33.37
N ARG A 335 9.71 -17.85 33.22
CA ARG A 335 8.95 -18.46 34.34
C ARG A 335 9.67 -19.68 34.89
N LEU A 336 10.19 -20.55 34.02
CA LEU A 336 10.95 -21.72 34.44
C LEU A 336 12.23 -21.32 35.21
N LEU A 337 12.96 -20.32 34.72
CA LEU A 337 14.16 -19.78 35.38
C LEU A 337 13.83 -19.19 36.76
N HIS A 338 12.75 -18.43 36.88
CA HIS A 338 12.31 -17.86 38.17
C HIS A 338 11.82 -18.90 39.18
N ASN A 339 11.47 -20.11 38.75
CA ASN A 339 11.15 -21.21 39.67
C ASN A 339 12.40 -21.87 40.28
N ILE A 340 13.58 -21.70 39.65
CA ILE A 340 14.83 -22.33 40.08
C ILE A 340 15.79 -21.32 40.72
N LEU A 341 15.83 -20.10 40.17
CA LEU A 341 16.77 -19.05 40.54
C LEU A 341 16.03 -17.80 41.04
N PRO A 342 16.59 -17.08 42.03
CA PRO A 342 16.12 -15.75 42.41
C PRO A 342 16.08 -14.79 41.21
N LYS A 343 15.17 -13.80 41.25
CA LYS A 343 14.91 -12.88 40.12
C LYS A 343 16.18 -12.19 39.60
N ASP A 344 17.02 -11.69 40.48
CA ASP A 344 18.23 -10.94 40.12
C ASP A 344 19.30 -11.86 39.49
N VAL A 345 19.39 -13.09 39.98
CA VAL A 345 20.30 -14.10 39.44
C VAL A 345 19.82 -14.56 38.05
N ALA A 346 18.52 -14.80 37.88
CA ALA A 346 17.95 -15.12 36.58
C ALA A 346 18.17 -13.99 35.55
N ALA A 347 18.05 -12.72 35.96
CA ALA A 347 18.34 -11.58 35.10
C ALA A 347 19.82 -11.54 34.66
N HIS A 348 20.75 -11.85 35.58
CA HIS A 348 22.17 -11.96 35.24
C HIS A 348 22.45 -13.04 34.17
N PHE A 349 21.76 -14.19 34.22
CA PHE A 349 21.90 -15.24 33.20
C PHE A 349 21.18 -14.94 31.88
N LEU A 350 20.11 -14.14 31.90
CA LEU A 350 19.36 -13.75 30.70
C LEU A 350 19.97 -12.55 29.94
N ALA A 351 20.80 -11.73 30.60
CA ALA A 351 21.32 -10.49 30.02
C ALA A 351 22.54 -10.66 29.09
N ARG A 352 23.20 -11.83 29.11
CA ARG A 352 24.47 -12.03 28.40
C ARG A 352 24.57 -13.44 27.84
N GLU A 353 24.87 -13.57 26.54
CA GLU A 353 25.32 -14.84 25.96
C GLU A 353 26.70 -15.19 26.56
N ARG A 354 26.68 -16.02 27.60
CA ARG A 354 27.90 -16.56 28.23
C ARG A 354 28.10 -18.02 27.83
N ARG A 355 29.35 -18.48 27.94
CA ARG A 355 29.71 -19.90 27.82
C ARG A 355 29.16 -20.64 29.04
N ASN A 356 28.62 -21.84 28.83
CA ASN A 356 27.84 -22.61 29.82
C ASN A 356 28.60 -23.01 31.11
N ASP A 357 29.90 -22.72 31.23
CA ASP A 357 30.77 -23.24 32.29
C ASP A 357 31.15 -22.22 33.39
N GLU A 358 30.61 -20.99 33.36
CA GLU A 358 30.95 -19.93 34.33
C GLU A 358 29.98 -19.94 35.53
N LEU A 359 30.50 -20.25 36.73
CA LEU A 359 29.75 -20.23 38.00
C LEU A 359 29.43 -18.79 38.46
N TYR A 360 28.21 -18.55 38.95
CA TYR A 360 27.81 -17.30 39.57
C TYR A 360 27.90 -17.37 41.10
N TYR A 361 28.54 -16.39 41.73
CA TYR A 361 28.54 -16.20 43.18
C TYR A 361 28.58 -14.71 43.54
N GLN A 362 28.04 -14.35 44.70
CA GLN A 362 28.05 -12.98 45.23
C GLN A 362 28.26 -13.02 46.75
N SER A 363 29.16 -12.17 47.26
CA SER A 363 29.35 -11.99 48.70
C SER A 363 28.29 -11.04 49.26
N CYS A 364 27.57 -11.46 50.29
CA CYS A 364 26.55 -10.66 50.98
C CYS A 364 26.99 -10.42 52.43
N GLU A 365 27.05 -9.17 52.88
CA GLU A 365 27.59 -8.81 54.21
C GLU A 365 26.53 -8.91 55.33
N CYS A 366 25.26 -8.65 55.04
CA CYS A 366 24.16 -8.65 56.01
C CYS A 366 23.02 -9.55 55.54
N VAL A 367 23.01 -10.82 55.94
CA VAL A 367 21.95 -11.78 55.60
C VAL A 367 21.44 -12.47 56.87
N ALA A 368 20.12 -12.57 57.01
CA ALA A 368 19.48 -13.42 58.01
C ALA A 368 19.11 -14.76 57.39
N VAL A 369 19.43 -15.86 58.07
CA VAL A 369 19.08 -17.22 57.63
C VAL A 369 18.10 -17.82 58.63
N MET A 370 16.93 -18.24 58.15
CA MET A 370 15.91 -18.91 58.95
C MET A 370 15.80 -20.38 58.55
N PHE A 371 15.71 -21.25 59.53
CA PHE A 371 15.36 -22.66 59.33
C PHE A 371 14.00 -22.93 59.98
N ALA A 372 13.12 -23.61 59.27
CA ALA A 372 11.85 -24.10 59.78
C ALA A 372 11.77 -25.61 59.55
N SER A 373 11.36 -26.36 60.57
CA SER A 373 11.24 -27.82 60.51
C SER A 373 9.87 -28.26 61.02
N ILE A 374 9.20 -29.14 60.27
CA ILE A 374 7.95 -29.77 60.71
C ILE A 374 8.30 -30.94 61.64
N SER A 375 8.03 -30.79 62.94
CA SER A 375 8.22 -31.86 63.92
C SER A 375 7.25 -33.03 63.68
N ASN A 376 7.71 -34.26 63.89
CA ASN A 376 6.90 -35.49 63.88
C ASN A 376 6.23 -35.83 62.53
N PHE A 377 6.65 -35.21 61.42
CA PHE A 377 6.11 -35.55 60.09
C PHE A 377 6.39 -37.01 59.69
N SER A 378 7.52 -37.57 60.14
CA SER A 378 7.88 -38.98 59.89
C SER A 378 6.95 -39.99 60.57
N GLU A 379 6.34 -39.63 61.70
CA GLU A 379 5.35 -40.49 62.39
C GLU A 379 3.95 -40.36 61.76
N PHE A 380 3.67 -39.19 61.16
CA PHE A 380 2.44 -38.93 60.42
C PHE A 380 2.43 -39.56 59.03
N TYR A 381 3.60 -39.71 58.39
CA TYR A 381 3.74 -40.35 57.08
C TYR A 381 3.56 -41.87 57.20
N VAL A 382 2.48 -42.39 56.62
CA VAL A 382 2.19 -43.82 56.62
C VAL A 382 1.79 -44.31 55.21
N GLU A 383 2.60 -45.21 54.65
CA GLU A 383 2.36 -45.88 53.36
C GLU A 383 1.43 -47.09 53.54
N LEU A 384 0.14 -46.83 53.78
CA LEU A 384 -0.91 -47.86 53.80
C LEU A 384 -1.80 -47.72 52.57
N GLU A 385 -2.37 -48.84 52.09
CA GLU A 385 -3.36 -48.86 50.99
C GLU A 385 -4.59 -47.98 51.31
N ALA A 386 -4.95 -47.85 52.59
CA ALA A 386 -6.02 -46.95 53.06
C ALA A 386 -5.71 -45.46 52.87
N ASN A 387 -4.45 -45.10 52.61
CA ASN A 387 -3.95 -43.72 52.46
C ASN A 387 -3.39 -43.45 51.05
N ASN A 388 -3.86 -44.20 50.04
CA ASN A 388 -3.39 -44.10 48.65
C ASN A 388 -1.85 -44.10 48.55
N GLU A 389 -1.19 -45.05 49.23
CA GLU A 389 0.28 -45.20 49.20
C GLU A 389 1.04 -43.94 49.69
N GLY A 390 0.46 -43.15 50.60
CA GLY A 390 1.11 -41.96 51.18
C GLY A 390 0.96 -40.67 50.35
N VAL A 391 0.26 -40.73 49.20
CA VAL A 391 0.02 -39.57 48.33
C VAL A 391 -0.77 -38.47 49.04
N GLU A 392 -1.71 -38.83 49.93
CA GLU A 392 -2.47 -37.83 50.70
C GLU A 392 -1.58 -37.09 51.72
N CYS A 393 -0.55 -37.73 52.27
CA CYS A 393 0.42 -37.05 53.15
C CYS A 393 1.28 -36.06 52.36
N LEU A 394 1.68 -36.41 51.13
CA LEU A 394 2.39 -35.49 50.23
C LEU A 394 1.50 -34.33 49.77
N ARG A 395 0.21 -34.58 49.56
CA ARG A 395 -0.77 -33.54 49.25
C ARG A 395 -0.87 -32.51 50.38
N LEU A 396 -0.97 -32.97 51.63
CA LEU A 396 -0.96 -32.10 52.81
C LEU A 396 0.35 -31.31 52.92
N LEU A 397 1.49 -31.95 52.68
CA LEU A 397 2.78 -31.27 52.72
C LEU A 397 2.88 -30.15 51.68
N ASN A 398 2.44 -30.41 50.44
CA ASN A 398 2.38 -29.38 49.40
C ASN A 398 1.43 -28.23 49.76
N GLU A 399 0.32 -28.53 50.46
CA GLU A 399 -0.60 -27.50 50.95
C GLU A 399 0.05 -26.62 52.02
N ILE A 400 0.78 -27.22 52.97
CA ILE A 400 1.54 -26.49 53.99
C ILE A 400 2.64 -25.62 53.35
N ILE A 401 3.41 -26.14 52.40
CA ILE A 401 4.48 -25.39 51.72
C ILE A 401 3.89 -24.24 50.88
N ALA A 402 2.80 -24.48 50.16
CA ALA A 402 2.13 -23.44 49.39
C ALA A 402 1.60 -22.31 50.29
N ASP A 403 1.08 -22.64 51.48
CA ASP A 403 0.66 -21.66 52.47
C ASP A 403 1.85 -20.81 53.00
N PHE A 404 3.08 -21.35 53.02
CA PHE A 404 4.28 -20.58 53.37
C PHE A 404 4.76 -19.67 52.22
N ASP A 405 4.63 -20.10 50.97
CA ASP A 405 5.05 -19.33 49.79
C ASP A 405 4.12 -18.13 49.51
N GLU A 406 2.90 -18.14 50.05
CA GLU A 406 1.90 -17.10 49.85
C GLU A 406 1.97 -16.01 50.93
N VAL A 407 2.38 -14.78 50.54
CA VAL A 407 2.19 -13.60 51.41
C VAL A 407 0.72 -13.17 51.34
N THR A 408 -0.06 -13.66 52.29
CA THR A 408 -1.48 -13.35 52.44
C THR A 408 -1.69 -11.89 52.85
N THR A 409 -2.94 -11.42 52.72
CA THR A 409 -3.31 -10.05 53.13
C THR A 409 -3.05 -9.78 54.60
N ASP A 410 -3.22 -10.78 55.46
CA ASP A 410 -2.95 -10.65 56.90
C ASP A 410 -1.45 -10.48 57.15
N MET A 411 -0.62 -11.23 56.41
CA MET A 411 0.84 -11.13 56.48
C MET A 411 1.35 -9.79 55.92
N TYR A 412 0.71 -9.27 54.86
CA TYR A 412 0.93 -7.90 54.37
C TYR A 412 0.66 -6.85 55.45
N GLN A 413 -0.45 -6.96 56.19
CA GLN A 413 -0.79 -5.98 57.23
C GLN A 413 0.24 -5.95 58.36
N VAL A 414 0.74 -7.12 58.77
CA VAL A 414 1.79 -7.22 59.78
C VAL A 414 3.12 -6.67 59.26
N LEU A 415 3.53 -7.07 58.06
CA LEU A 415 4.81 -6.66 57.47
C LEU A 415 4.81 -5.15 57.12
N SER A 416 3.70 -4.62 56.64
CA SER A 416 3.54 -3.18 56.37
C SER A 416 3.59 -2.34 57.65
N ALA A 417 3.15 -2.88 58.80
CA ALA A 417 3.27 -2.20 60.08
C ALA A 417 4.74 -2.12 60.57
N GLU A 418 5.58 -3.06 60.14
CA GLU A 418 7.01 -3.13 60.43
C GLU A 418 7.88 -2.49 59.33
N ASN A 419 7.31 -1.58 58.52
CA ASN A 419 7.98 -0.85 57.43
C ASN A 419 8.58 -1.72 56.30
N TYR A 420 8.08 -2.94 56.07
CA TYR A 420 8.42 -3.70 54.88
C TYR A 420 7.62 -3.18 53.67
N HIS A 421 8.28 -3.07 52.51
CA HIS A 421 7.66 -2.64 51.27
C HIS A 421 7.13 -3.84 50.51
N LEU A 422 5.81 -3.90 50.32
CA LEU A 422 5.15 -4.98 49.58
C LEU A 422 4.38 -4.43 48.37
N GLU A 423 4.38 -5.16 47.27
CA GLU A 423 3.66 -4.81 46.04
C GLU A 423 2.51 -5.80 45.80
N TYR A 424 1.35 -5.26 45.43
CA TYR A 424 0.17 -6.07 45.16
C TYR A 424 0.37 -6.91 43.90
N ARG A 425 0.31 -8.23 44.04
CA ARG A 425 0.50 -9.20 42.95
C ARG A 425 -0.78 -9.48 42.16
N GLY A 426 -1.95 -9.32 42.79
CA GLY A 426 -3.24 -9.66 42.20
C GLY A 426 -4.02 -10.72 42.98
N LEU A 427 -5.19 -11.07 42.43
CA LEU A 427 -6.00 -12.20 42.87
C LEU A 427 -5.45 -13.49 42.27
N VAL A 428 -4.99 -14.40 43.13
CA VAL A 428 -4.49 -15.73 42.75
C VAL A 428 -5.54 -16.76 43.13
N LYS A 429 -5.87 -17.67 42.21
CA LYS A 429 -6.83 -18.74 42.48
C LYS A 429 -6.14 -19.88 43.21
N VAL A 430 -6.43 -20.02 44.49
CA VAL A 430 -5.86 -21.02 45.39
C VAL A 430 -6.83 -22.20 45.52
N LYS A 431 -6.31 -23.41 45.28
CA LYS A 431 -7.10 -24.63 45.34
C LYS A 431 -7.55 -24.88 46.79
N GLY A 432 -8.85 -24.90 47.04
CA GLY A 432 -9.44 -25.11 48.38
C GLY A 432 -9.77 -23.82 49.13
N LYS A 433 -9.21 -22.66 48.73
CA LYS A 433 -9.40 -21.37 49.42
C LYS A 433 -10.06 -20.29 48.55
N GLY A 434 -10.22 -20.51 47.24
CA GLY A 434 -10.86 -19.56 46.34
C GLY A 434 -9.87 -18.54 45.77
N GLU A 435 -10.34 -17.36 45.40
CA GLU A 435 -9.46 -16.27 44.94
C GLU A 435 -8.94 -15.49 46.15
N MET A 436 -7.61 -15.44 46.31
CA MET A 436 -6.94 -14.76 47.42
C MET A 436 -6.07 -13.61 46.91
N CYS A 437 -6.06 -12.50 47.66
CA CYS A 437 -5.20 -11.35 47.38
C CYS A 437 -3.80 -11.61 47.92
N THR A 438 -2.82 -11.56 47.02
CA THR A 438 -1.41 -11.88 47.32
C THR A 438 -0.51 -10.67 47.10
N TYR A 439 0.61 -10.65 47.82
CA TYR A 439 1.60 -9.57 47.75
C TYR A 439 3.00 -10.14 47.50
N PHE A 440 3.85 -9.39 46.81
CA PHE A 440 5.28 -9.62 46.78
C PHE A 440 5.94 -8.80 47.87
N LEU A 441 6.83 -9.39 48.66
CA LEU A 441 7.74 -8.65 49.53
C LEU A 441 8.89 -8.13 48.67
N ASN A 442 9.01 -6.81 48.52
CA ASN A 442 10.00 -6.19 47.64
C ASN A 442 11.22 -5.71 48.43
N GLU A 443 11.01 -5.01 49.55
CA GLU A 443 12.11 -4.41 50.33
C GLU A 443 11.80 -4.51 51.84
N GLY A 444 12.86 -4.59 52.65
CA GLY A 444 12.77 -4.54 54.11
C GLY A 444 12.87 -3.12 54.65
N PRO A 445 12.59 -2.92 55.96
CA PRO A 445 12.77 -1.63 56.61
C PRO A 445 14.24 -1.17 56.56
N ASP A 446 14.45 0.13 56.40
CA ASP A 446 15.78 0.74 56.47
C ASP A 446 16.41 0.45 57.85
N ILE A 447 17.46 -0.37 57.86
CA ILE A 447 18.20 -0.72 59.07
C ILE A 447 19.07 0.47 59.44
N SER A 448 18.66 1.25 60.45
CA SER A 448 19.45 2.35 61.04
C SER A 448 20.55 1.85 61.97
#